data_AF-A0A977KSC3-F1
#
_entry.id   AF-A0A977KSC3-F1
#
_cell.length_a   1.000
_cell.length_b   1.000
_cell.length_c   1.000
_cell.angle_alpha   90.00
_cell.angle_beta   90.00
_cell.angle_gamma   90.00
#
_symmetry.space_group_name_H-M   'P 1'
#
loop_
_entity.id
_entity.type
_entity.pdbx_description
1 polymer ?
#
loop_
_entity_poly.entity_id
_entity_poly.type
_entity_poly.pdbx_seq_one_letter_code
_entity_poly.pdbx_strand_id
1 'polypeptide(L)' 'MTTKEQLLQEIEKSPEPLLQEVLNFLISIRAKNYPETRKPIWQIAQEIMADVPPEIIDQLPTDGAEQHDHYIYGTPKREL' A
#
# COMPACT_ATOMS: atom_id res chain seq x y z
N MET A 1 16.27 -5.07 -33.54
CA MET A 1 14.94 -5.05 -32.90
C MET A 1 15.14 -5.33 -31.43
N THR A 2 14.66 -4.46 -30.55
CA THR A 2 14.73 -4.65 -29.10
C THR A 2 13.58 -5.55 -28.63
N THR A 3 13.76 -6.25 -27.50
CA THR A 3 12.72 -7.11 -26.90
C THR A 3 11.41 -6.36 -26.65
N LYS A 4 11.51 -5.07 -26.31
CA LYS A 4 10.35 -4.19 -26.10
C LYS A 4 9.55 -3.97 -27.38
N GLU A 5 10.23 -3.71 -28.50
CA GLU A 5 9.58 -3.46 -29.79
C GLU A 5 8.88 -4.70 -30.33
N GLN A 6 9.48 -5.89 -30.16
CA GLN A 6 8.85 -7.15 -30.55
C GLN A 6 7.61 -7.46 -29.72
N LEU A 7 7.66 -7.20 -28.41
CA LEU A 7 6.52 -7.41 -27.53
C LEU A 7 5.32 -6.51 -27.89
N LEU A 8 5.59 -5.23 -28.19
CA LEU A 8 4.55 -4.28 -28.59
C LEU A 8 3.85 -4.71 -29.89
N GLN A 9 4.62 -5.19 -30.88
CA GLN A 9 4.05 -5.67 -32.13
C GLN A 9 3.18 -6.92 -31.97
N GLU A 10 3.54 -7.83 -31.06
CA GLU A 10 2.74 -9.04 -30.80
C GLU A 10 1.46 -8.71 -30.01
N ILE A 11 1.51 -7.74 -29.10
CA ILE A 11 0.34 -7.24 -28.36
C ILE A 11 -0.69 -6.63 -29.32
N GLU A 12 -0.25 -5.80 -30.28
CA GLU A 12 -1.15 -5.13 -31.24
C GLU A 12 -1.92 -6.10 -32.14
N LYS A 13 -1.36 -7.29 -32.43
CA LYS A 13 -1.95 -8.29 -33.32
C LYS A 13 -2.74 -9.37 -32.59
N SER A 14 -2.74 -9.37 -31.26
CA SER A 14 -3.31 -10.43 -30.44
C SER A 14 -4.77 -10.17 -30.05
N PRO A 15 -5.61 -11.21 -29.93
CA PRO A 15 -6.97 -11.10 -29.43
C PRO A 15 -7.01 -10.86 -27.91
N GLU A 16 -8.03 -10.13 -27.44
CA GLU A 16 -8.20 -9.72 -26.02
C GLU A 16 -8.02 -10.85 -24.97
N PRO A 17 -8.52 -12.08 -25.17
CA PRO A 17 -8.34 -13.15 -24.16
C PRO A 17 -6.87 -13.51 -23.92
N LEU A 18 -6.03 -13.48 -24.96
CA LEU A 18 -4.60 -13.74 -24.84
C LEU A 18 -3.89 -12.57 -24.16
N LEU A 19 -4.32 -11.33 -24.43
CA LEU A 19 -3.79 -10.15 -23.75
C LEU A 19 -4.01 -10.21 -22.24
N GLN A 20 -5.21 -10.65 -21.81
CA GLN A 20 -5.52 -10.84 -20.40
C GLN A 20 -4.63 -11.89 -19.73
N GLU A 21 -4.38 -13.01 -20.41
CA GLU A 21 -3.55 -14.09 -19.88
C GLU A 21 -2.07 -13.66 -19.75
N VAL A 22 -1.53 -12.98 -20.77
CA VAL A 22 -0.17 -12.43 -20.75
C VAL A 22 -0.03 -11.34 -19.69
N LEU A 23 -1.04 -10.47 -19.53
CA LEU A 23 -1.05 -9.44 -18.49
C LEU A 23 -1.01 -10.06 -17.09
N ASN A 24 -1.84 -11.07 -16.83
CA ASN A 24 -1.86 -11.80 -15.57
C ASN A 24 -0.51 -12.48 -15.29
N PHE A 25 0.08 -13.10 -16.31
CA PHE A 25 1.41 -13.69 -16.19
C PHE A 25 2.48 -12.65 -15.83
N LEU A 26 2.49 -11.49 -16.52
CA LEU A 26 3.43 -10.41 -16.23
C LEU A 26 3.24 -9.84 -14.82
N ILE A 27 2.00 -9.66 -14.36
CA ILE A 27 1.71 -9.21 -12.99
C ILE A 27 2.25 -10.22 -11.97
N SER A 28 2.03 -11.52 -12.20
CA SER A 28 2.53 -12.58 -11.32
C SER A 28 4.06 -12.63 -11.26
N ILE A 29 4.72 -12.58 -12.43
CA ILE A 29 6.19 -12.56 -12.54
C ILE A 29 6.75 -11.31 -11.86
N ARG A 30 6.11 -10.14 -12.04
CA ARG A 30 6.51 -8.90 -11.38
C ARG A 30 6.41 -9.05 -9.87
N ALA A 31 5.27 -9.47 -9.34
CA ALA A 31 5.08 -9.66 -7.89
C ALA A 31 6.09 -10.65 -7.28
N LYS A 32 6.48 -11.70 -8.03
CA LYS A 32 7.44 -12.72 -7.57
C LYS A 32 8.89 -12.28 -7.63
N ASN A 33 9.32 -11.63 -8.72
CA ASN A 33 10.74 -11.33 -8.98
C ASN A 33 11.13 -9.90 -8.63
N TYR A 34 10.15 -9.00 -8.63
CA TYR A 34 10.27 -7.62 -8.22
C TYR A 34 9.15 -7.38 -7.22
N PRO A 35 9.20 -8.03 -6.03
CA PRO A 35 8.29 -7.65 -4.97
C PRO A 35 8.45 -6.14 -4.85
N GLU A 36 7.39 -5.38 -5.14
CA GLU A 36 7.45 -3.95 -4.89
C GLU A 36 7.93 -3.87 -3.45
N THR A 37 9.02 -3.14 -3.22
CA THR A 37 9.44 -2.75 -1.88
C THR A 37 8.40 -1.75 -1.40
N ARG A 38 7.15 -2.21 -1.25
CA ARG A 38 6.10 -1.52 -0.53
C ARG A 38 6.63 -1.53 0.88
N LYS A 39 7.06 -0.35 1.31
CA LYS A 39 7.39 -0.14 2.69
C LYS A 39 6.19 -0.65 3.49
N PRO A 40 6.45 -1.47 4.49
CA PRO A 40 5.37 -1.91 5.34
C PRO A 40 4.65 -0.71 5.97
N ILE A 41 3.37 -0.87 6.29
CA ILE A 41 2.52 0.25 6.78
C ILE A 41 3.16 0.95 7.98
N TRP A 42 3.83 0.21 8.88
CA TRP A 42 4.51 0.81 10.04
C TRP A 42 5.70 1.70 9.65
N GLN A 43 6.42 1.38 8.57
CA GLN A 43 7.52 2.19 8.08
C GLN A 43 7.01 3.46 7.40
N ILE A 44 5.87 3.38 6.71
CA ILE A 44 5.17 4.56 6.19
C ILE A 44 4.71 5.46 7.34
N ALA A 45 4.11 4.89 8.39
CA ALA A 45 3.70 5.64 9.57
C ALA A 45 4.89 6.32 10.28
N GLN A 46 6.02 5.62 10.39
CA GLN A 46 7.25 6.19 10.96
C GLN A 46 7.78 7.37 10.13
N GLU A 47 7.75 7.28 8.81
CA GLU A 47 8.16 8.37 7.92
C GLU A 47 7.24 9.59 8.04
N ILE A 48 5.93 9.37 8.18
CA ILE A 48 4.96 10.46 8.42
C ILE A 48 5.20 11.13 9.78
N MET A 49 5.43 10.32 10.82
CA MET A 49 5.63 10.83 12.19
C MET A 49 6.98 11.53 12.39
N ALA A 50 7.96 11.32 11.50
CA ALA A 50 9.28 11.92 11.60
C ALA A 50 9.27 13.45 11.49
N ASP A 51 8.28 14.01 10.79
CA ASP A 51 8.14 15.45 10.57
C ASP A 51 7.24 16.15 11.61
N VAL A 52 6.74 15.41 12.61
CA VAL A 52 5.81 15.94 13.62
C VAL A 52 6.58 16.58 14.80
N PRO A 53 6.32 17.86 15.14
CA PRO A 53 6.95 18.51 16.28
C PRO A 53 6.59 17.88 17.63
N PRO A 54 7.50 17.87 18.62
CA PRO A 54 7.24 17.30 19.95
C PRO A 54 6.01 17.88 20.65
N GLU A 55 5.72 19.16 20.46
CA GLU A 55 4.60 19.86 21.09
C GLU A 55 3.24 19.33 20.59
N ILE A 56 3.20 18.79 19.37
CA ILE A 56 2.01 18.14 18.80
C ILE A 56 1.89 16.71 19.30
N ILE A 57 3.01 16.00 19.46
CA ILE A 57 3.03 14.64 20.02
C ILE A 57 2.49 14.64 21.46
N ASP A 58 2.85 15.65 22.26
CA ASP A 58 2.40 15.79 23.65
C ASP A 58 0.87 16.04 23.77
N GLN A 59 0.22 16.47 22.69
CA GLN A 59 -1.24 16.65 22.64
C GLN A 59 -1.99 15.38 22.23
N LEU A 60 -1.28 14.34 21.78
CA LEU A 60 -1.91 13.09 21.37
C LEU A 60 -2.35 12.27 22.59
N PRO A 61 -3.43 11.48 22.47
CA PRO A 61 -3.80 10.50 23.49
C PRO A 61 -2.66 9.51 23.75
N THR A 62 -2.47 9.09 25.01
CA THR A 62 -1.41 8.14 25.42
C THR A 62 -1.46 6.82 24.64
N ASP A 63 -2.66 6.38 24.23
CA ASP A 63 -2.91 5.16 23.46
C ASP A 63 -3.15 5.43 21.97
N GLY A 64 -3.02 6.68 21.53
CA GLY A 64 -3.22 7.11 20.14
C GLY A 64 -4.68 7.12 19.68
N ALA A 65 -5.65 6.96 20.59
CA ALA A 65 -7.06 6.89 20.24
C ALA A 65 -7.95 7.70 21.20
N GLU A 66 -8.77 8.59 20.62
CA GLU A 66 -9.72 9.40 21.37
C GLU A 66 -10.80 8.55 22.06
N GLN A 67 -11.27 7.49 21.40
CA GLN A 67 -12.39 6.67 21.87
C GLN A 67 -12.21 5.18 21.54
N HIS A 68 -11.04 4.59 21.81
CA HIS A 68 -10.76 3.18 21.51
C HIS A 68 -11.85 2.22 22.02
N ASP A 69 -12.30 2.42 23.27
CA ASP A 69 -13.38 1.63 23.87
C ASP A 69 -14.72 1.77 23.15
N HIS A 70 -14.99 2.94 22.55
CA HIS A 70 -16.20 3.13 21.75
C HIS A 70 -16.10 2.40 20.41
N TYR A 71 -14.93 2.45 19.76
CA TYR A 71 -14.72 1.79 18.48
C TYR A 71 -14.75 0.26 18.59
N ILE A 72 -14.36 -0.29 19.74
CA ILE A 72 -14.37 -1.74 19.97
C ILE A 72 -15.65 -2.22 20.65
N TYR A 73 -16.14 -1.48 21.67
CA TYR A 73 -17.22 -1.94 22.56
C TYR A 73 -18.47 -1.06 22.55
N GLY A 74 -18.47 0.06 21.80
CA GLY A 74 -19.60 0.98 21.71
C GLY A 74 -19.79 1.90 22.92
N THR A 75 -18.99 1.75 23.98
CA THR A 75 -19.06 2.59 25.18
C THR A 75 -18.06 3.73 25.10
N PRO A 76 -18.46 4.99 25.38
CA PRO A 76 -17.54 6.12 25.34
C PRO A 76 -16.44 5.97 26.40
N LYS A 77 -15.22 6.38 26.03
CA LYS A 77 -14.05 6.43 26.92
C LYS A 77 -14.34 7.45 28.02
N ARG A 78 -14.09 7.05 29.27
CA ARG A 78 -14.25 7.92 30.43
C ARG A 78 -12.97 8.73 30.59
N GLU A 79 -13.09 10.05 30.46
CA GLU A 79 -12.06 11.00 30.89
C GLU A 79 -11.86 10.82 32.40
N LEU A 80 -10.62 10.63 32.85
CA LEU A 80 -10.23 10.59 34.27
C LEU A 80 -9.82 11.97 34.74
#